data_AF-A0A3M1XFS5-F1
#
_entry.id   AF-A0A3M1XFS5-F1
#
_cell.length_a   1.000
_cell.length_b   1.000
_cell.length_c   1.000
_cell.angle_alpha   90.00
_cell.angle_beta   90.00
_cell.angle_gamma   90.00
#
_symmetry.space_group_name_H-M   'P 1'
#
loop_
_entity.id
_entity.type
_entity.pdbx_description
1 polymer ?
#
loop_
_entity_poly.entity_id
_entity_poly.type
_entity_poly.pdbx_seq_one_letter_code
_entity_poly.pdbx_strand_id
1 'polypeptide(L)'
;MDIGATLSRAFNIVLKHRALWVLGFLVSLISQVNSAGSALSNSGSSLLIGPSAEAPPEVERFFNQLARDPGLIVTGLAGFLCLALLISLVLWIISIIAQGGLIGGVQQIEEEGGTTFGQAWSVGVRRFWPLFGLSLLLGLPGLLLLAVFALLLGGMFVPIIAAAVSGDESALSTAAGNAFALICCCGGALGCIGLLYAIIAAALQTFGERAIVLEQKGVMDAIRRGWEVFRSNLGSIILLALLMLVVNILVSVVIAIVGGLLFAPTLVAAILSAGNEGGMSNSSLVLVGLNSVLVVIVAAIINAIFAAFSSAVWTLAYRQFTGAGGLIAEPQSPAPLPTA
;
A
#
# COMPACT_ATOMS: atom_id res chain seq x y z
N MET A 1 -26.59 3.02 12.36
CA MET A 1 -25.79 2.17 11.44
C MET A 1 -25.27 1.01 12.26
N ASP A 2 -25.65 -0.23 11.94
CA ASP A 2 -25.14 -1.40 12.64
C ASP A 2 -23.77 -1.80 12.06
N ILE A 3 -22.72 -1.26 12.67
CA ILE A 3 -21.33 -1.39 12.22
C ILE A 3 -20.86 -2.84 12.34
N GLY A 4 -21.22 -3.52 13.44
CA GLY A 4 -20.92 -4.93 13.64
C GLY A 4 -21.52 -5.84 12.57
N ALA A 5 -22.79 -5.59 12.19
CA ALA A 5 -23.45 -6.33 11.11
C ALA A 5 -22.77 -6.07 9.75
N THR A 6 -22.36 -4.82 9.50
CA THR A 6 -21.65 -4.45 8.26
C THR A 6 -20.30 -5.16 8.14
N LEU A 7 -19.53 -5.23 9.22
CA LEU A 7 -18.24 -5.93 9.25
C LEU A 7 -18.40 -7.45 9.08
N SER A 8 -19.32 -8.06 9.84
CA SER A 8 -19.59 -9.49 9.75
C SER A 8 -20.06 -9.89 8.35
N ARG A 9 -20.91 -9.08 7.72
CA ARG A 9 -21.39 -9.28 6.35
C ARG A 9 -20.27 -9.12 5.33
N ALA A 10 -19.46 -8.06 5.42
CA ALA A 10 -18.29 -7.87 4.56
C ALA A 10 -17.32 -9.05 4.64
N PHE A 11 -17.06 -9.55 5.85
CA PHE A 11 -16.20 -10.71 6.08
C PHE A 11 -16.75 -11.98 5.42
N ASN A 12 -18.05 -12.25 5.59
CA ASN A 12 -18.71 -13.39 4.95
C ASN A 12 -18.68 -13.32 3.42
N ILE A 13 -18.88 -12.14 2.83
CA ILE A 13 -18.81 -11.93 1.38
C ILE A 13 -17.40 -12.26 0.87
N VAL A 14 -16.38 -11.73 1.53
CA VAL A 14 -14.99 -11.96 1.13
C VAL A 14 -14.61 -13.43 1.26
N LEU A 15 -14.99 -14.10 2.34
CA LEU A 15 -14.66 -15.51 2.52
C LEU A 15 -15.41 -16.44 1.56
N LYS A 16 -16.68 -16.16 1.27
CA LYS A 16 -17.50 -17.01 0.39
C LYS A 16 -17.11 -16.89 -1.08
N HIS A 17 -16.64 -15.72 -1.50
CA HIS A 17 -16.37 -15.41 -2.92
C HIS A 17 -14.88 -15.28 -3.22
N ARG A 18 -14.25 -16.40 -3.61
CA ARG A 18 -12.81 -16.49 -3.96
C ARG A 18 -12.35 -15.55 -5.08
N ALA A 19 -13.26 -15.09 -5.94
CA ALA A 19 -12.96 -14.11 -6.98
C ALA A 19 -12.43 -12.78 -6.42
N LEU A 20 -12.89 -12.38 -5.21
CA LEU A 20 -12.43 -11.17 -4.54
C LEU A 20 -10.99 -11.27 -4.02
N TRP A 21 -10.50 -12.49 -3.75
CA TRP A 21 -9.13 -12.69 -3.24
C TRP A 21 -8.10 -12.36 -4.31
N VAL A 22 -8.37 -12.72 -5.57
CA VAL A 22 -7.48 -12.41 -6.70
C VAL A 22 -7.43 -10.90 -6.94
N LEU A 23 -8.58 -10.22 -6.91
CA LEU A 23 -8.65 -8.76 -7.05
C LEU A 23 -7.95 -8.07 -5.88
N GLY A 24 -8.19 -8.54 -4.65
CA GLY A 24 -7.50 -8.06 -3.45
C GLY A 24 -5.98 -8.24 -3.53
N PHE A 25 -5.51 -9.35 -4.12
CA PHE A 25 -4.08 -9.62 -4.33
C PHE A 25 -3.46 -8.66 -5.34
N LEU A 26 -4.14 -8.38 -6.44
CA LEU A 26 -3.69 -7.38 -7.40
C LEU A 26 -3.59 -5.99 -6.78
N VAL A 27 -4.52 -5.63 -5.88
CA VAL A 27 -4.47 -4.37 -5.13
C VAL A 27 -3.31 -4.37 -4.11
N SER A 28 -3.10 -5.46 -3.37
CA SER A 28 -2.10 -5.54 -2.31
C SER A 28 -0.66 -5.62 -2.81
N LEU A 29 -0.43 -6.19 -4.00
CA LEU A 29 0.87 -6.21 -4.65
C LEU A 29 1.43 -4.79 -4.85
N ILE A 30 0.56 -3.81 -5.05
CA ILE A 30 0.96 -2.45 -5.45
C ILE A 30 1.13 -1.57 -4.23
N SER A 31 0.28 -1.72 -3.21
CA SER A 31 0.50 -1.10 -1.90
C SER A 31 1.84 -1.50 -1.28
N GLN A 32 2.30 -2.74 -1.51
CA GLN A 32 3.60 -3.21 -1.02
C GLN A 32 4.81 -2.64 -1.77
N VAL A 33 4.71 -2.27 -3.05
CA VAL A 33 5.83 -1.65 -3.78
C VAL A 33 6.18 -0.28 -3.17
N ASN A 34 5.18 0.47 -2.70
CA ASN A 34 5.39 1.73 -1.98
C ASN A 34 5.99 1.50 -0.58
N SER A 35 5.68 0.39 0.08
CA SER A 35 6.24 0.02 1.39
C SER A 35 7.62 -0.66 1.32
N ALA A 36 7.98 -1.27 0.19
CA ALA A 36 9.30 -1.86 -0.02
C ALA A 36 10.40 -0.78 0.00
N GLY A 37 10.10 0.43 -0.49
CA GLY A 37 10.96 1.59 -0.35
C GLY A 37 11.10 2.08 1.10
N SER A 38 10.04 1.96 1.92
CA SER A 38 10.08 2.34 3.34
C SER A 38 10.75 1.29 4.24
N ALA A 39 10.67 0.01 3.88
CA ALA A 39 11.44 -1.04 4.56
C ALA A 39 12.94 -0.86 4.28
N LEU A 40 13.32 -0.54 3.03
CA LEU A 40 14.72 -0.31 2.68
C LEU A 40 15.28 0.98 3.32
N SER A 41 14.47 2.03 3.48
CA SER A 41 14.89 3.28 4.12
C SER A 41 14.88 3.23 5.65
N ASN A 42 13.98 2.45 6.27
CA ASN A 42 13.98 2.24 7.73
C ASN A 42 14.97 1.12 8.17
N SER A 43 15.41 0.28 7.23
CA SER A 43 16.54 -0.65 7.40
C SER A 43 17.91 0.01 7.15
N GLY A 44 17.95 1.31 6.86
CA GLY A 44 19.18 2.10 6.75
C GLY A 44 19.93 2.31 8.08
N SER A 45 19.39 1.80 9.20
CA SER A 45 19.97 1.97 10.53
C SER A 45 20.03 0.68 11.39
N SER A 46 19.81 -0.50 10.81
CA SER A 46 20.04 -1.79 11.52
C SER A 46 19.99 -3.06 10.64
N LEU A 47 20.39 -3.00 9.36
CA LEU A 47 21.02 -4.19 8.79
C LEU A 47 22.33 -4.37 9.55
N LEU A 48 22.39 -5.41 10.39
CA LEU A 48 23.56 -5.95 11.10
C LEU A 48 24.68 -6.41 10.14
N ILE A 49 24.85 -5.72 9.02
CA ILE A 49 26.07 -5.72 8.23
C ILE A 49 26.98 -4.74 8.96
N GLY A 50 27.69 -5.26 9.97
CA GLY A 50 28.87 -4.57 10.47
C GLY A 50 29.83 -4.27 9.29
N PRO A 51 30.77 -3.33 9.43
CA PRO A 51 31.66 -2.89 8.35
C PRO A 51 32.59 -3.97 7.77
N SER A 52 32.37 -5.24 8.11
CA SER A 52 33.23 -6.39 7.83
C SER A 52 32.46 -7.68 7.54
N ALA A 53 31.17 -7.64 7.17
CA ALA A 53 30.53 -8.82 6.59
C ALA A 53 31.00 -8.93 5.13
N GLU A 54 32.16 -9.56 4.95
CA GLU A 54 32.67 -9.96 3.63
C GLU A 54 31.55 -10.71 2.91
N ALA A 55 31.08 -10.12 1.81
CA ALA A 55 30.12 -10.77 0.95
C ALA A 55 30.72 -12.11 0.49
N PRO A 56 29.90 -13.14 0.20
CA PRO A 56 30.40 -14.39 -0.35
C PRO A 56 31.35 -14.09 -1.53
N PRO A 57 32.48 -14.78 -1.68
CA PRO A 57 33.48 -14.44 -2.69
C PRO A 57 32.94 -14.47 -4.12
N GLU A 58 31.82 -15.16 -4.36
CA GLU A 58 31.07 -15.12 -5.63
C GLU A 58 30.29 -13.82 -5.83
N VAL A 59 29.69 -13.30 -4.77
CA VAL A 59 28.97 -12.02 -4.77
C VAL A 59 29.98 -10.87 -4.89
N GLU A 60 31.08 -10.95 -4.17
CA GLU A 60 32.17 -9.98 -4.28
C GLU A 60 32.82 -10.01 -5.67
N ARG A 61 33.01 -11.19 -6.28
CA ARG A 61 33.44 -11.31 -7.68
C ARG A 61 32.42 -10.79 -8.67
N PHE A 62 31.12 -11.01 -8.44
CA PHE A 62 30.05 -10.47 -9.26
C PHE A 62 30.03 -8.94 -9.18
N PHE A 63 30.09 -8.35 -7.98
CA PHE A 63 30.14 -6.90 -7.80
C PHE A 63 31.46 -6.29 -8.28
N ASN A 64 32.59 -6.97 -8.13
CA ASN A 64 33.88 -6.54 -8.68
C ASN A 64 33.96 -6.71 -10.21
N GLN A 65 33.30 -7.71 -10.80
CA GLN A 65 33.12 -7.83 -12.25
C GLN A 65 32.20 -6.74 -12.77
N LEU A 66 31.12 -6.41 -12.04
CA LEU A 66 30.26 -5.28 -12.34
C LEU A 66 31.06 -3.97 -12.29
N ALA A 67 31.82 -3.72 -11.22
CA ALA A 67 32.61 -2.50 -11.01
C ALA A 67 33.76 -2.31 -12.01
N ARG A 68 34.24 -3.39 -12.65
CA ARG A 68 35.34 -3.37 -13.62
C ARG A 68 34.90 -2.93 -15.02
N ASP A 69 33.61 -3.02 -15.36
CA ASP A 69 33.03 -2.61 -16.66
C ASP A 69 31.85 -1.61 -16.50
N PRO A 70 32.11 -0.30 -16.42
CA PRO A 70 31.05 0.71 -16.23
C PRO A 70 30.02 0.77 -17.37
N GLY A 71 30.37 0.31 -18.58
CA GLY A 71 29.45 0.27 -19.72
C GLY A 71 28.37 -0.81 -19.62
N LEU A 72 28.68 -1.95 -19.00
CA LEU A 72 27.73 -3.04 -18.72
C LEU A 72 26.82 -2.69 -17.53
N ILE A 73 27.34 -1.97 -16.53
CA ILE A 73 26.53 -1.44 -15.43
C ILE A 73 25.49 -0.46 -15.97
N VAL A 74 25.90 0.56 -16.73
CA VAL A 74 24.95 1.60 -17.18
C VAL A 74 23.90 1.00 -18.12
N THR A 75 24.30 0.13 -19.05
CA THR A 75 23.36 -0.50 -20.00
C THR A 75 22.45 -1.53 -19.33
N GLY A 76 23.01 -2.37 -18.45
CA GLY A 76 22.26 -3.38 -17.70
C GLY A 76 21.33 -2.77 -16.65
N LEU A 77 21.78 -1.75 -15.93
CA LEU A 77 20.98 -0.99 -14.98
C LEU A 77 19.90 -0.17 -15.69
N ALA A 78 20.21 0.48 -16.82
CA ALA A 78 19.20 1.17 -17.62
C ALA A 78 18.16 0.20 -18.19
N GLY A 79 18.57 -0.98 -18.65
CA GLY A 79 17.67 -2.04 -19.11
C GLY A 79 16.77 -2.58 -17.99
N PHE A 80 17.35 -2.88 -16.82
CA PHE A 80 16.61 -3.33 -15.65
C PHE A 80 15.65 -2.24 -15.13
N LEU A 81 16.10 -0.99 -15.07
CA LEU A 81 15.28 0.15 -14.66
C LEU A 81 14.12 0.38 -15.64
N CYS A 82 14.37 0.27 -16.94
CA CYS A 82 13.34 0.37 -17.98
C CYS A 82 12.30 -0.76 -17.85
N LEU A 83 12.76 -2.00 -17.66
CA LEU A 83 11.89 -3.15 -17.43
C LEU A 83 11.07 -2.99 -16.13
N ALA A 84 11.70 -2.56 -15.05
CA ALA A 84 11.04 -2.31 -13.77
C ALA A 84 10.00 -1.19 -13.88
N LEU A 85 10.29 -0.12 -14.64
CA LEU A 85 9.34 0.96 -14.93
C LEU A 85 8.13 0.45 -15.72
N LEU A 86 8.37 -0.37 -16.74
CA LEU A 86 7.32 -0.97 -17.56
C LEU A 86 6.42 -1.88 -16.73
N ILE A 87 7.02 -2.76 -15.91
CA ILE A 87 6.28 -3.63 -14.98
C ILE A 87 5.47 -2.78 -13.99
N SER A 88 6.07 -1.73 -13.42
CA SER A 88 5.39 -0.84 -12.48
C SER A 88 4.20 -0.11 -13.12
N LEU A 89 4.34 0.34 -14.36
CA LEU A 89 3.26 0.97 -15.13
C LEU A 89 2.11 -0.02 -15.38
N VAL A 90 2.43 -1.24 -15.81
CA VAL A 90 1.43 -2.29 -16.07
C VAL A 90 0.70 -2.67 -14.78
N LEU A 91 1.43 -2.88 -13.69
CA LEU A 91 0.83 -3.17 -12.38
C LEU A 91 -0.07 -2.01 -11.94
N TRP A 92 0.38 -0.76 -12.07
CA TRP A 92 -0.41 0.40 -11.70
C TRP A 92 -1.76 0.47 -12.44
N ILE A 93 -1.78 0.21 -13.76
CA ILE A 93 -3.02 0.13 -14.55
C ILE A 93 -3.92 -1.00 -14.04
N ILE A 94 -3.34 -2.18 -13.78
CA ILE A 94 -4.06 -3.34 -13.23
C ILE A 94 -4.69 -3.01 -11.87
N SER A 95 -4.03 -2.18 -11.03
CA SER A 95 -4.56 -1.74 -9.73
C SER A 95 -5.91 -1.04 -9.86
N ILE A 96 -5.97 -0.07 -10.78
CA ILE A 96 -7.15 0.79 -10.95
C ILE A 96 -8.33 -0.06 -11.42
N ILE A 97 -8.05 -0.99 -12.34
CA ILE A 97 -9.05 -1.95 -12.82
C ILE A 97 -9.49 -2.88 -11.69
N ALA A 98 -8.55 -3.41 -10.91
CA ALA A 98 -8.84 -4.31 -9.80
C ALA A 98 -9.69 -3.62 -8.72
N GLN A 99 -9.41 -2.36 -8.38
CA GLN A 99 -10.21 -1.56 -7.46
C GLN A 99 -11.65 -1.37 -7.96
N GLY A 100 -11.82 -0.97 -9.22
CA GLY A 100 -13.15 -0.84 -9.84
C GLY A 100 -13.92 -2.16 -9.88
N GLY A 101 -13.21 -3.27 -10.17
CA GLY A 101 -13.80 -4.60 -10.21
C GLY A 101 -14.14 -5.15 -8.82
N LEU A 102 -13.39 -4.78 -7.78
CA LEU A 102 -13.66 -5.16 -6.40
C LEU A 102 -14.93 -4.46 -5.88
N ILE A 103 -15.10 -3.17 -6.19
CA ILE A 103 -16.31 -2.40 -5.84
C ILE A 103 -17.52 -2.94 -6.60
N GLY A 104 -17.40 -3.16 -7.92
CA GLY A 104 -18.46 -3.69 -8.76
C GLY A 104 -18.83 -5.15 -8.43
N GLY A 105 -17.85 -5.97 -8.07
CA GLY A 105 -18.05 -7.35 -7.64
C GLY A 105 -18.83 -7.44 -6.33
N VAL A 106 -18.55 -6.56 -5.36
CA VAL A 106 -19.33 -6.47 -4.11
C VAL A 106 -20.78 -6.07 -4.40
N GLN A 107 -21.01 -5.17 -5.37
CA GLN A 107 -22.36 -4.80 -5.79
C GLN A 107 -23.12 -6.00 -6.39
N GLN A 108 -22.52 -6.72 -7.34
CA GLN A 108 -23.15 -7.89 -7.98
C GLN A 108 -23.46 -9.01 -6.97
N ILE A 109 -22.58 -9.25 -5.99
CA ILE A 109 -22.86 -10.26 -4.95
C ILE A 109 -24.09 -9.87 -4.12
N GLU A 110 -24.27 -8.58 -3.84
CA GLU A 110 -25.40 -8.09 -3.07
C GLU A 110 -26.71 -8.04 -3.87
N GLU A 111 -26.65 -7.77 -5.19
CA GLU A 111 -27.85 -7.67 -6.05
C GLU A 111 -28.26 -9.02 -6.64
N GLU A 112 -27.30 -9.84 -7.07
CA GLU A 112 -27.51 -11.07 -7.84
C GLU A 112 -27.14 -12.35 -7.07
N GLY A 113 -26.62 -12.24 -5.85
CA GLY A 113 -26.26 -13.37 -4.98
C GLY A 113 -24.93 -14.06 -5.35
N GLY A 114 -24.25 -13.60 -6.39
CA GLY A 114 -22.94 -14.11 -6.79
C GLY A 114 -22.27 -13.30 -7.90
N THR A 115 -20.96 -13.45 -8.05
CA THR A 115 -20.18 -12.86 -9.15
C THR A 115 -19.03 -13.79 -9.54
N THR A 116 -18.70 -13.81 -10.83
CA THR A 116 -17.48 -14.47 -11.34
C THR A 116 -16.34 -13.45 -11.50
N PHE A 117 -15.09 -13.91 -11.46
CA PHE A 117 -13.92 -13.02 -11.63
C PHE A 117 -13.99 -12.20 -12.93
N GLY A 118 -14.40 -12.81 -14.05
CA GLY A 118 -14.51 -12.13 -15.33
C GLY A 118 -15.58 -11.04 -15.35
N GLN A 119 -16.72 -11.27 -14.69
CA GLN A 119 -17.79 -10.27 -14.57
C GLN A 119 -17.33 -9.07 -13.73
N ALA A 120 -16.75 -9.33 -12.54
CA ALA A 120 -16.20 -8.29 -11.69
C ALA A 120 -15.08 -7.49 -12.40
N TRP A 121 -14.15 -8.17 -13.07
CA TRP A 121 -13.08 -7.54 -13.83
C TRP A 121 -13.61 -6.64 -14.96
N SER A 122 -14.66 -7.08 -15.68
CA SER A 122 -15.25 -6.31 -16.77
C SER A 122 -15.83 -4.97 -16.31
N VAL A 123 -16.35 -4.90 -15.07
CA VAL A 123 -16.84 -3.65 -14.47
C VAL A 123 -15.68 -2.68 -14.25
N GLY A 124 -14.56 -3.19 -13.71
CA GLY A 124 -13.33 -2.41 -13.54
C GLY A 124 -12.78 -1.85 -14.85
N VAL A 125 -12.74 -2.67 -15.91
CA VAL A 125 -12.25 -2.25 -17.24
C VAL A 125 -13.16 -1.20 -17.86
N ARG A 126 -14.48 -1.38 -17.80
CA ARG A 126 -15.45 -0.41 -18.37
C ARG A 126 -15.39 0.95 -17.68
N ARG A 127 -15.07 0.98 -16.38
CA ARG A 127 -15.00 2.21 -15.56
C ARG A 127 -13.57 2.73 -15.36
N PHE A 128 -12.58 2.16 -16.05
CA PHE A 128 -11.19 2.57 -15.94
C PHE A 128 -10.98 4.08 -16.15
N TRP A 129 -11.53 4.65 -17.23
CA TRP A 129 -11.31 6.05 -17.59
C TRP A 129 -11.82 7.05 -16.53
N PRO A 130 -13.06 6.93 -16.02
CA PRO A 130 -13.50 7.74 -14.90
C PRO A 130 -12.68 7.54 -13.61
N LEU A 131 -12.31 6.30 -13.26
CA LEU A 131 -11.52 6.01 -12.05
C LEU A 131 -10.10 6.60 -12.15
N PHE A 132 -9.50 6.50 -13.32
CA PHE A 132 -8.22 7.11 -13.64
C PHE A 132 -8.30 8.63 -13.58
N GLY A 133 -9.33 9.24 -14.20
CA GLY A 133 -9.55 10.68 -14.18
C GLY A 133 -9.76 11.22 -12.76
N LEU A 134 -10.49 10.49 -11.91
CA LEU A 134 -10.65 10.83 -10.50
C LEU A 134 -9.31 10.79 -9.76
N SER A 135 -8.56 9.70 -9.92
CA SER A 135 -7.25 9.52 -9.28
C SER A 135 -6.24 10.59 -9.73
N LEU A 136 -6.25 10.94 -11.01
CA LEU A 136 -5.38 11.98 -11.58
C LEU A 136 -5.77 13.37 -11.06
N LEU A 137 -7.06 13.69 -11.04
CA LEU A 137 -7.54 15.01 -10.62
C LEU A 137 -7.33 15.25 -9.12
N LEU A 138 -7.49 14.22 -8.29
CA LEU A 138 -7.16 14.28 -6.86
C LEU A 138 -5.66 14.15 -6.59
N GLY A 139 -4.93 13.43 -7.45
CA GLY A 139 -3.48 13.24 -7.28
C GLY A 139 -2.66 14.47 -7.65
N LEU A 140 -3.11 15.27 -8.63
CA LEU A 140 -2.34 16.39 -9.18
C LEU A 140 -2.00 17.49 -8.15
N PRO A 141 -2.94 17.99 -7.33
CA PRO A 141 -2.59 18.96 -6.29
C PRO A 141 -1.73 18.35 -5.19
N GLY A 142 -1.92 17.06 -4.87
CA GLY A 142 -1.04 16.32 -3.97
C GLY A 142 0.39 16.19 -4.48
N LEU A 143 0.56 15.92 -5.77
CA LEU A 143 1.87 15.84 -6.43
C LEU A 143 2.56 17.20 -6.49
N LEU A 144 1.82 18.28 -6.72
CA LEU A 144 2.35 19.64 -6.63
C LEU A 144 2.81 19.98 -5.21
N LEU A 145 2.01 19.64 -4.19
CA LEU A 145 2.37 19.87 -2.79
C LEU A 145 3.61 19.07 -2.40
N LEU A 146 3.70 17.80 -2.84
CA LEU A 146 4.87 16.96 -2.66
C LEU A 146 6.10 17.53 -3.38
N ALA A 147 5.96 18.01 -4.61
CA ALA A 147 7.06 18.61 -5.37
C ALA A 147 7.57 19.89 -4.70
N VAL A 148 6.67 20.75 -4.20
CA VAL A 148 7.03 21.94 -3.43
C VAL A 148 7.75 21.55 -2.14
N PHE A 149 7.23 20.56 -1.41
CA PHE A 149 7.86 20.04 -0.19
C PHE A 149 9.25 19.47 -0.47
N ALA A 150 9.41 18.69 -1.54
CA ALA A 150 10.68 18.12 -1.99
C ALA A 150 11.66 19.18 -2.49
N LEU A 151 11.20 20.27 -3.12
CA LEU A 151 12.05 21.40 -3.51
C LEU A 151 12.54 22.19 -2.30
N LEU A 152 11.64 22.48 -1.35
CA LEU A 152 11.96 23.25 -0.14
C LEU A 152 12.89 22.47 0.79
N LEU A 153 12.64 21.17 0.98
CA LEU A 153 13.55 20.31 1.74
C LEU A 153 14.77 19.91 0.92
N GLY A 154 14.67 19.60 -0.37
CA GLY A 154 15.82 19.24 -1.21
C GLY A 154 16.85 20.37 -1.28
N GLY A 155 16.39 21.62 -1.40
CA GLY A 155 17.24 22.80 -1.36
C GLY A 155 18.00 23.01 -0.04
N MET A 156 17.56 22.36 1.05
CA MET A 156 18.20 22.45 2.36
C MET A 156 19.46 21.61 2.48
N PHE A 157 19.56 20.53 1.69
CA PHE A 157 20.73 19.65 1.70
C PHE A 157 21.90 20.28 0.95
N VAL A 158 21.63 21.24 0.05
CA VAL A 158 22.65 21.95 -0.72
C VAL A 158 23.69 22.65 0.18
N PRO A 159 23.33 23.51 1.16
CA PRO A 159 24.31 24.13 2.06
C PRO A 159 24.98 23.11 3.01
N ILE A 160 24.29 22.04 3.40
CA ILE A 160 24.87 20.97 4.24
C ILE A 160 25.96 20.21 3.46
N ILE A 161 25.68 19.84 2.21
CA ILE A 161 26.63 19.16 1.32
C ILE A 161 27.80 20.10 1.02
N ALA A 162 27.54 21.38 0.72
CA ALA A 162 28.58 22.36 0.46
C ALA A 162 29.51 22.56 1.67
N ALA A 163 28.96 22.66 2.89
CA ALA A 163 29.73 22.78 4.13
C ALA A 163 30.51 21.49 4.48
N ALA A 164 29.94 20.32 4.18
CA ALA A 164 30.61 19.04 4.37
C ALA A 164 31.81 18.88 3.42
N VAL A 165 31.71 19.36 2.18
CA VAL A 165 32.80 19.33 1.20
C VAL A 165 33.90 20.36 1.52
N SER A 166 33.55 21.50 2.12
CA SER A 166 34.52 22.54 2.47
C SER A 166 35.34 22.24 3.73
N GLY A 167 34.97 21.21 4.52
CA GLY A 167 35.68 20.81 5.74
C GLY A 167 35.59 21.81 6.89
N ASP A 168 34.65 22.75 6.83
CA ASP A 168 34.46 23.78 7.85
C ASP A 168 33.40 23.34 8.86
N GLU A 169 33.85 22.90 10.04
CA GLU A 169 32.98 22.41 11.11
C GLU A 169 31.99 23.48 11.63
N SER A 170 32.37 24.77 11.54
CA SER A 170 31.52 25.89 11.97
C SER A 170 30.39 26.17 10.96
N ALA A 171 30.67 26.03 9.66
CA ALA A 171 29.67 26.13 8.61
C ALA A 171 28.68 24.95 8.65
N LEU A 172 29.17 23.75 8.97
CA LEU A 172 28.33 22.55 9.05
C LEU A 172 27.33 22.63 10.21
N SER A 173 27.76 23.05 11.40
CA SER A 173 26.87 23.21 12.56
C SER A 173 25.82 24.31 12.35
N THR A 174 26.20 25.41 11.70
CA THR A 174 25.28 26.50 11.35
C THR A 174 24.28 26.07 10.27
N ALA A 175 24.73 25.37 9.24
CA ALA A 175 23.86 24.84 8.18
C ALA A 175 22.88 23.79 8.72
N ALA A 176 23.34 22.89 9.60
CA ALA A 176 22.51 21.90 10.26
C ALA A 176 21.48 22.54 11.21
N GLY A 177 21.87 23.57 11.98
CA GLY A 177 20.96 24.32 12.85
C GLY A 177 19.87 25.05 12.08
N ASN A 178 20.22 25.71 10.98
CA ASN A 178 19.26 26.40 10.11
C ASN A 178 18.32 25.42 9.40
N ALA A 179 18.84 24.29 8.94
CA ALA A 179 18.06 23.20 8.37
C ALA A 179 17.02 22.66 9.37
N PHE A 180 17.42 22.44 10.62
CA PHE A 180 16.53 21.97 11.68
C PHE A 180 15.43 23.00 12.01
N ALA A 181 15.78 24.27 12.17
CA ALA A 181 14.83 25.34 12.44
C ALA A 181 13.80 25.49 11.31
N LEU A 182 14.23 25.34 10.05
CA LEU A 182 13.37 25.49 8.87
C LEU A 182 12.49 24.25 8.63
N ILE A 183 12.97 23.02 8.92
CA ILE A 183 12.11 21.83 8.99
C ILE A 183 11.04 22.01 10.07
N CYS A 184 11.43 22.44 11.26
CA CYS A 184 10.50 22.54 12.38
C CYS A 184 9.42 23.60 12.13
N CYS A 185 9.78 24.73 11.52
CA CYS A 185 8.86 25.83 11.24
C CYS A 185 8.09 25.64 9.93
N CYS A 186 8.79 25.50 8.80
CA CYS A 186 8.18 25.42 7.48
C CYS A 186 7.77 23.99 7.10
N GLY A 187 8.62 23.00 7.42
CA GLY A 187 8.33 21.59 7.17
C GLY A 187 7.15 21.07 8.00
N GLY A 188 7.05 21.48 9.27
CA GLY A 188 5.91 21.16 10.14
C GLY A 188 4.60 21.72 9.63
N ALA A 189 4.56 23.02 9.30
CA ALA A 189 3.33 23.67 8.81
C ALA A 189 2.87 23.10 7.45
N LEU A 190 3.79 22.96 6.48
CA LEU A 190 3.47 22.36 5.19
C LEU A 190 3.13 20.87 5.30
N GLY A 191 3.79 20.15 6.19
CA GLY A 191 3.48 18.75 6.50
C GLY A 191 2.07 18.58 7.06
N CYS A 192 1.63 19.45 7.96
CA CYS A 192 0.26 19.45 8.48
C CYS A 192 -0.77 19.73 7.38
N ILE A 193 -0.53 20.71 6.51
CA ILE A 193 -1.42 21.01 5.38
C ILE A 193 -1.47 19.84 4.40
N GLY A 194 -0.30 19.25 4.09
CA GLY A 194 -0.19 18.07 3.23
C GLY A 194 -0.91 16.86 3.82
N LEU A 195 -0.80 16.63 5.12
CA LEU A 195 -1.49 15.55 5.83
C LEU A 195 -3.01 15.75 5.79
N LEU A 196 -3.50 16.95 6.09
CA LEU A 196 -4.93 17.27 6.01
C LEU A 196 -5.46 17.08 4.58
N TYR A 197 -4.71 17.55 3.59
CA TYR A 197 -5.04 17.35 2.18
C TYR A 197 -5.09 15.86 1.84
N ALA A 198 -4.09 15.07 2.24
CA ALA A 198 -4.02 13.64 1.97
C ALA A 198 -5.21 12.88 2.58
N ILE A 199 -5.62 13.22 3.82
CA ILE A 199 -6.79 12.63 4.46
C ILE A 199 -8.07 12.95 3.67
N ILE A 200 -8.26 14.21 3.29
CA ILE A 200 -9.45 14.64 2.54
C ILE A 200 -9.46 14.01 1.14
N ALA A 201 -8.32 14.00 0.45
CA ALA A 201 -8.17 13.38 -0.87
C ALA A 201 -8.44 11.87 -0.81
N ALA A 202 -7.92 11.17 0.20
CA ALA A 202 -8.19 9.74 0.39
C ALA A 202 -9.67 9.46 0.63
N ALA A 203 -10.35 10.28 1.45
CA ALA A 203 -11.78 10.17 1.67
C ALA A 203 -12.58 10.43 0.38
N LEU A 204 -12.26 11.50 -0.35
CA LEU A 204 -12.89 11.85 -1.62
C LEU A 204 -12.65 10.81 -2.71
N GLN A 205 -11.47 10.21 -2.76
CA GLN A 205 -11.16 9.12 -3.69
C GLN A 205 -12.00 7.90 -3.34
N THR A 206 -12.03 7.50 -2.06
CA THR A 206 -12.83 6.36 -1.57
C THR A 206 -14.31 6.53 -1.96
N PHE A 207 -14.93 7.67 -1.65
CA PHE A 207 -16.34 7.87 -1.96
C PHE A 207 -16.61 8.17 -3.45
N GLY A 208 -15.68 8.85 -4.12
CA GLY A 208 -15.76 9.17 -5.54
C GLY A 208 -15.71 7.91 -6.42
N GLU A 209 -14.82 6.97 -6.14
CA GLU A 209 -14.75 5.69 -6.87
C GLU A 209 -16.06 4.92 -6.75
N ARG A 210 -16.67 4.92 -5.57
CA ARG A 210 -17.97 4.28 -5.31
C ARG A 210 -19.12 5.01 -6.01
N ALA A 211 -19.09 6.34 -6.06
CA ALA A 211 -20.06 7.11 -6.85
C ALA A 211 -19.94 6.84 -8.36
N ILE A 212 -18.73 6.65 -8.87
CA ILE A 212 -18.49 6.29 -10.29
C ILE A 212 -19.01 4.90 -10.61
N VAL A 213 -18.71 3.91 -9.75
CA VAL A 213 -19.05 2.51 -10.01
C VAL A 213 -20.53 2.23 -9.74
N LEU A 214 -21.06 2.68 -8.59
CA LEU A 214 -22.42 2.36 -8.14
C LEU A 214 -23.47 3.32 -8.72
N GLU A 215 -23.18 4.62 -8.78
CA GLU A 215 -24.15 5.64 -9.26
C GLU A 215 -23.89 6.05 -10.73
N GLN A 216 -22.90 5.45 -11.39
CA GLN A 216 -22.51 5.73 -12.78
C GLN A 216 -22.20 7.21 -13.08
N LYS A 217 -21.72 7.96 -12.08
CA LYS A 217 -21.42 9.40 -12.22
C LYS A 217 -20.12 9.66 -12.98
N GLY A 218 -20.03 10.82 -13.62
CA GLY A 218 -18.79 11.35 -14.19
C GLY A 218 -17.80 11.81 -13.11
N VAL A 219 -16.55 12.07 -13.49
CA VAL A 219 -15.45 12.39 -12.54
C VAL A 219 -15.78 13.58 -11.63
N MET A 220 -16.23 14.71 -12.21
CA MET A 220 -16.52 15.91 -11.44
C MET A 220 -17.72 15.72 -10.50
N ASP A 221 -18.76 15.05 -10.98
CA ASP A 221 -19.95 14.76 -10.18
C ASP A 221 -19.67 13.75 -9.07
N ALA A 222 -18.74 12.82 -9.30
CA ALA A 222 -18.26 11.88 -8.30
C ALA A 222 -17.51 12.58 -7.16
N ILE A 223 -16.69 13.59 -7.45
CA ILE A 223 -16.02 14.39 -6.42
C ILE A 223 -17.05 15.17 -5.59
N ARG A 224 -17.99 15.84 -6.26
CA ARG A 224 -19.07 16.59 -5.59
C ARG A 224 -19.90 15.67 -4.69
N ARG A 225 -20.26 14.50 -5.20
CA ARG A 225 -20.99 13.48 -4.44
C ARG A 225 -20.17 12.95 -3.27
N GLY A 226 -18.90 12.64 -3.48
CA GLY A 226 -17.99 12.21 -2.42
C GLY A 226 -17.86 13.25 -1.31
N TRP A 227 -17.80 14.53 -1.66
CA TRP A 227 -17.77 15.65 -0.71
C TRP A 227 -19.08 15.79 0.08
N GLU A 228 -20.22 15.65 -0.59
CA GLU A 228 -21.53 15.68 0.05
C GLU A 228 -21.70 14.55 1.06
N VAL A 229 -21.33 13.32 0.68
CA VAL A 229 -21.38 12.14 1.56
C VAL A 229 -20.42 12.30 2.74
N PHE A 230 -19.20 12.79 2.47
CA PHE A 230 -18.21 13.06 3.51
C PHE A 230 -18.76 14.04 4.55
N ARG A 231 -19.25 15.22 4.14
CA ARG A 231 -19.74 16.25 5.07
C ARG A 231 -21.00 15.85 5.83
N SER A 232 -21.89 15.08 5.20
CA SER A 232 -23.18 14.69 5.79
C SER A 232 -23.05 13.55 6.79
N ASN A 233 -22.01 12.73 6.68
CA ASN A 233 -21.83 11.51 7.49
C ASN A 233 -20.48 11.48 8.24
N LEU A 234 -19.87 12.64 8.54
CA LEU A 234 -18.55 12.72 9.19
C LEU A 234 -18.45 11.85 10.45
N GLY A 235 -19.45 11.90 11.33
CA GLY A 235 -19.44 11.12 12.58
C GLY A 235 -19.39 9.60 12.33
N SER A 236 -20.23 9.10 11.43
CA SER A 236 -20.26 7.67 11.07
C SER A 236 -19.02 7.24 10.29
N ILE A 237 -18.49 8.10 9.41
CA ILE A 237 -17.27 7.85 8.66
C ILE A 237 -16.06 7.79 9.60
N ILE A 238 -15.94 8.72 10.54
CA ILE A 238 -14.85 8.74 11.53
C ILE A 238 -14.92 7.50 12.43
N LEU A 239 -16.11 7.12 12.89
CA LEU A 239 -16.29 5.91 13.69
C LEU A 239 -15.86 4.66 12.90
N LEU A 240 -16.31 4.54 11.64
CA LEU A 240 -15.92 3.43 10.78
C LEU A 240 -14.41 3.44 10.49
N ALA A 241 -13.82 4.60 10.26
CA ALA A 241 -12.38 4.75 10.05
C ALA A 241 -11.59 4.34 11.30
N LEU A 242 -12.03 4.76 12.49
CA LEU A 242 -11.41 4.38 13.76
C LEU A 242 -11.48 2.87 13.99
N LEU A 243 -12.62 2.25 13.68
CA LEU A 243 -12.76 0.81 13.77
C LEU A 243 -11.86 0.10 12.74
N MET A 244 -11.80 0.58 11.51
CA MET A 244 -10.91 0.04 10.47
C MET A 244 -9.43 0.20 10.86
N LEU A 245 -9.08 1.26 11.60
CA LEU A 245 -7.76 1.43 12.17
C LEU A 245 -7.47 0.35 13.23
N VAL A 246 -8.40 0.04 14.12
CA VAL A 246 -8.25 -1.08 15.07
C VAL A 246 -8.08 -2.41 14.33
N VAL A 247 -8.88 -2.68 13.31
CA VAL A 247 -8.74 -3.91 12.50
C VAL A 247 -7.39 -3.94 11.77
N ASN A 248 -6.91 -2.81 11.25
CA ASN A 248 -5.60 -2.72 10.61
C ASN A 248 -4.47 -3.06 11.59
N ILE A 249 -4.52 -2.52 12.82
CA ILE A 249 -3.56 -2.87 13.87
C ILE A 249 -3.60 -4.38 14.15
N LEU A 250 -4.78 -4.97 14.32
CA LEU A 250 -4.90 -6.42 14.56
C LEU A 250 -4.32 -7.25 13.41
N VAL A 251 -4.61 -6.89 12.16
CA VAL A 251 -4.05 -7.57 10.97
C VAL A 251 -2.54 -7.41 10.91
N SER A 252 -2.01 -6.22 11.23
CA SER A 252 -0.56 -5.99 11.27
C SER A 252 0.14 -6.85 12.34
N VAL A 253 -0.48 -7.03 13.51
CA VAL A 253 0.01 -7.91 14.57
C VAL A 253 -0.01 -9.36 14.12
N VAL A 254 -1.09 -9.81 13.45
CA VAL A 254 -1.16 -11.17 12.89
C VAL A 254 -0.07 -11.39 11.85
N ILE A 255 0.15 -10.44 10.93
CA ILE A 255 1.23 -10.52 9.93
C ILE A 255 2.59 -10.53 10.63
N ALA A 256 2.80 -9.73 11.66
CA ALA A 256 4.05 -9.70 12.41
C ALA A 256 4.32 -11.01 13.14
N ILE A 257 3.30 -11.63 13.75
CA ILE A 257 3.42 -12.92 14.43
C ILE A 257 3.68 -14.03 13.41
N VAL A 258 2.90 -14.10 12.33
CA VAL A 258 3.05 -15.14 11.30
C VAL A 258 4.39 -14.98 10.58
N GLY A 259 4.73 -13.76 10.16
CA GLY A 259 6.01 -13.45 9.54
C GLY A 259 7.18 -13.73 10.48
N GLY A 260 7.09 -13.31 11.74
CA GLY A 260 8.11 -13.57 12.76
C GLY A 260 8.30 -15.06 13.04
N LEU A 261 7.21 -15.85 13.13
CA LEU A 261 7.28 -17.30 13.34
C LEU A 261 7.88 -18.02 12.14
N LEU A 262 7.52 -17.61 10.92
CA LEU A 262 8.06 -18.17 9.68
C LEU A 262 9.54 -17.79 9.47
N PHE A 263 9.94 -16.60 9.94
CA PHE A 263 11.31 -16.07 9.82
C PHE A 263 12.22 -16.47 11.01
N ALA A 264 11.65 -16.99 12.10
CA ALA A 264 12.42 -17.41 13.28
C ALA A 264 13.48 -18.49 12.95
N PRO A 265 13.19 -19.55 12.16
CA PRO A 265 14.20 -20.56 11.81
C PRO A 265 15.38 -19.96 11.05
N THR A 266 15.13 -19.01 10.14
CA THR A 266 16.19 -18.33 9.40
C THR A 266 16.98 -17.36 10.26
N LEU A 267 16.32 -16.65 11.18
CA LEU A 267 16.98 -15.77 12.12
C LEU A 267 17.91 -16.56 13.06
N VAL A 268 17.43 -17.68 13.59
CA VAL A 268 18.22 -18.58 14.44
C VAL A 268 19.40 -19.18 13.66
N ALA A 269 19.18 -19.66 12.44
CA ALA A 269 20.25 -20.17 11.59
C ALA A 269 21.31 -19.09 11.29
N ALA A 270 20.89 -17.86 11.00
CA ALA A 270 21.78 -16.73 10.74
C ALA A 270 22.60 -16.37 12.00
N ILE A 271 21.97 -16.27 13.18
CA ILE A 271 22.65 -15.96 14.44
C ILE A 271 23.68 -17.05 14.80
N LEU A 272 23.31 -18.32 14.63
CA LEU A 272 24.22 -19.44 14.89
C LEU A 272 25.40 -19.48 13.91
N SER A 273 25.18 -19.08 12.65
CA SER A 273 26.25 -18.99 11.64
C SER A 273 27.17 -17.78 11.82
N ALA A 274 26.68 -16.69 12.42
CA ALA A 274 27.46 -15.48 12.68
C ALA A 274 28.56 -15.66 13.74
N GLY A 275 28.44 -16.69 14.59
CA GLY A 275 29.46 -17.05 15.58
C GLY A 275 30.63 -17.89 15.03
N ASN A 276 30.55 -18.33 13.77
CA ASN A 276 31.62 -19.11 13.12
C ASN A 276 32.42 -18.21 12.17
N GLU A 277 33.75 -18.29 12.21
CA GLU A 277 34.68 -17.57 11.32
C GLU A 277 34.55 -17.95 9.83
N GLY A 278 33.70 -18.93 9.48
CA GLY A 278 33.53 -19.44 8.12
C GLY A 278 32.45 -18.74 7.27
N GLY A 279 31.79 -17.70 7.80
CA GLY A 279 30.69 -17.03 7.11
C GLY A 279 29.45 -17.92 6.89
N MET A 280 28.41 -17.35 6.29
CA MET A 280 27.14 -18.04 6.03
C MET A 280 27.34 -19.00 4.84
N SER A 281 27.16 -20.31 5.04
CA SER A 281 27.36 -21.31 3.97
C SER A 281 26.44 -21.05 2.76
N ASN A 282 26.85 -21.40 1.55
CA ASN A 282 26.00 -21.29 0.35
C ASN A 282 24.62 -21.97 0.53
N SER A 283 24.55 -23.06 1.30
CA SER A 283 23.29 -23.73 1.63
C SER A 283 22.37 -22.90 2.54
N SER A 284 22.93 -22.15 3.49
CA SER A 284 22.15 -21.26 4.37
C SER A 284 21.62 -20.02 3.64
N LEU A 285 22.34 -19.48 2.66
CA LEU A 285 21.86 -18.39 1.80
C LEU A 285 20.65 -18.81 0.95
N VAL A 286 20.68 -20.02 0.37
CA VAL A 286 19.55 -20.57 -0.39
C VAL A 286 18.33 -20.78 0.51
N LEU A 287 18.53 -21.26 1.74
CA LEU A 287 17.47 -21.44 2.74
C LEU A 287 16.85 -20.10 3.17
N VAL A 288 17.66 -19.06 3.39
CA VAL A 288 17.17 -17.70 3.70
C VAL A 288 16.42 -17.09 2.51
N GLY A 289 16.93 -17.26 1.30
CA GLY A 289 16.25 -16.83 0.07
C GLY A 289 14.90 -17.52 -0.12
N LEU A 290 14.83 -18.84 0.05
CA LEU A 290 13.58 -19.59 -0.09
C LEU A 290 12.56 -19.24 1.00
N ASN A 291 13.01 -19.08 2.25
CA ASN A 291 12.14 -18.70 3.37
C ASN A 291 11.61 -17.27 3.22
N SER A 292 12.45 -16.32 2.78
CA SER A 292 12.01 -14.94 2.55
C SER A 292 10.95 -14.84 1.45
N VAL A 293 11.08 -15.63 0.37
CA VAL A 293 10.04 -15.75 -0.67
C VAL A 293 8.74 -16.30 -0.07
N LEU A 294 8.81 -17.33 0.78
CA LEU A 294 7.63 -17.90 1.44
C LEU A 294 6.93 -16.86 2.33
N VAL A 295 7.68 -16.11 3.14
CA VAL A 295 7.14 -15.05 4.01
C VAL A 295 6.46 -13.96 3.19
N VAL A 296 7.07 -13.52 2.09
CA VAL A 296 6.50 -12.53 1.18
C VAL A 296 5.19 -13.03 0.56
N ILE A 297 5.14 -14.29 0.13
CA ILE A 297 3.91 -14.89 -0.44
C ILE A 297 2.79 -14.92 0.60
N VAL A 298 3.09 -15.39 1.82
CA VAL A 298 2.10 -15.46 2.91
C VAL A 298 1.59 -14.07 3.28
N ALA A 299 2.50 -13.10 3.44
CA ALA A 299 2.14 -11.71 3.72
C ALA A 299 1.29 -11.10 2.59
N ALA A 300 1.61 -11.38 1.33
CA ALA A 300 0.84 -10.89 0.19
C ALA A 300 -0.59 -11.45 0.15
N ILE A 301 -0.78 -12.73 0.51
CA ILE A 301 -2.11 -13.36 0.61
C ILE A 301 -2.94 -12.73 1.74
N ILE A 302 -2.35 -12.52 2.92
CA ILE A 302 -3.07 -11.89 4.04
C ILE A 302 -3.48 -10.46 3.67
N ASN A 303 -2.56 -9.70 3.08
CA ASN A 303 -2.85 -8.34 2.59
C ASN A 303 -3.90 -8.33 1.48
N ALA A 304 -3.93 -9.35 0.62
CA ALA A 304 -4.94 -9.49 -0.44
C ALA A 304 -6.35 -9.59 0.13
N ILE A 305 -6.53 -10.50 1.09
CA ILE A 305 -7.82 -10.72 1.75
C ILE A 305 -8.24 -9.45 2.52
N PHE A 306 -7.28 -8.81 3.21
CA PHE A 306 -7.56 -7.58 3.94
C PHE A 306 -7.95 -6.41 3.00
N ALA A 307 -7.31 -6.27 1.85
CA ALA A 307 -7.67 -5.27 0.84
C ALA A 307 -9.09 -5.50 0.30
N ALA A 308 -9.44 -6.76 0.01
CA ALA A 308 -10.79 -7.15 -0.39
C ALA A 308 -11.84 -6.81 0.68
N PHE A 309 -11.56 -7.15 1.93
CA PHE A 309 -12.40 -6.84 3.09
C PHE A 309 -12.58 -5.35 3.30
N SER A 310 -11.49 -4.58 3.29
CA SER A 310 -11.56 -3.13 3.46
C SER A 310 -12.43 -2.50 2.38
N SER A 311 -12.23 -2.88 1.11
CA SER A 311 -13.05 -2.37 0.02
C SER A 311 -14.54 -2.70 0.18
N ALA A 312 -14.86 -3.94 0.58
CA ALA A 312 -16.22 -4.38 0.82
C ALA A 312 -16.90 -3.60 1.96
N VAL A 313 -16.21 -3.42 3.10
CA VAL A 313 -16.73 -2.65 4.24
C VAL A 313 -17.08 -1.21 3.83
N TRP A 314 -16.15 -0.53 3.16
CA TRP A 314 -16.37 0.85 2.70
C TRP A 314 -17.46 0.95 1.63
N THR A 315 -17.61 -0.07 0.78
CA THR A 315 -18.68 -0.13 -0.23
C THR A 315 -20.05 -0.31 0.43
N LEU A 316 -20.18 -1.23 1.38
CA LEU A 316 -21.42 -1.41 2.14
C LEU A 316 -21.77 -0.16 2.95
N ALA A 317 -20.80 0.45 3.63
CA ALA A 317 -21.02 1.70 4.36
C ALA A 317 -21.50 2.83 3.44
N TYR A 318 -20.89 2.98 2.27
CA TYR A 318 -21.33 3.97 1.28
C TYR A 318 -22.78 3.74 0.86
N ARG A 319 -23.19 2.49 0.62
CA ARG A 319 -24.58 2.16 0.29
C ARG A 319 -25.54 2.50 1.43
N GLN A 320 -25.12 2.30 2.68
CA GLN A 320 -25.93 2.68 3.85
C GLN A 320 -26.09 4.20 3.98
N PHE A 321 -25.06 4.97 3.67
CA PHE A 321 -25.11 6.43 3.72
C PHE A 321 -25.92 7.06 2.59
N THR A 322 -25.95 6.42 1.41
CA THR A 322 -26.52 7.02 0.19
C THR A 322 -27.80 6.36 -0.30
N GLY A 323 -28.13 5.17 0.20
CA GLY A 323 -29.17 4.31 -0.36
C GLY A 323 -28.83 3.74 -1.75
N ALA A 324 -27.62 3.97 -2.26
CA ALA A 324 -27.20 3.47 -3.56
C ALA A 324 -27.16 1.93 -3.57
N GLY A 325 -27.67 1.29 -4.63
CA GLY A 325 -27.66 -0.17 -4.81
C GLY A 325 -28.84 -0.92 -4.18
N GLY A 326 -29.87 -0.23 -3.68
CA GLY A 326 -31.04 -0.88 -3.06
C GLY A 326 -30.82 -1.20 -1.58
N LEU A 327 -31.90 -1.02 -0.81
CA LEU A 327 -31.93 -1.18 0.64
C LEU A 327 -31.35 -2.53 1.04
N ILE A 328 -30.52 -2.51 2.07
CA ILE A 328 -29.97 -3.69 2.76
C ILE A 328 -31.11 -4.70 2.93
N ALA A 329 -31.10 -5.81 2.20
CA ALA A 329 -31.90 -6.95 2.60
C ALA A 329 -31.37 -7.36 3.97
N GLU A 330 -32.17 -7.10 5.00
CA GLU A 330 -31.96 -7.50 6.39
C GLU A 330 -31.50 -8.97 6.43
N PRO A 331 -30.64 -9.37 7.38
CA PRO A 331 -30.16 -10.75 7.43
C PRO A 331 -31.39 -11.65 7.50
N GLN A 332 -31.64 -12.44 6.46
CA GLN A 332 -32.64 -13.49 6.58
C GLN A 332 -32.14 -14.42 7.66
N SER A 333 -32.83 -14.38 8.80
CA SER A 333 -32.75 -15.35 9.87
C SER A 333 -32.69 -16.75 9.23
N PRO A 334 -31.78 -17.64 9.67
CA PRO A 334 -31.73 -18.99 9.12
C PRO A 334 -33.12 -19.59 9.21
N ALA A 335 -33.65 -20.02 8.06
CA ALA A 335 -34.96 -20.65 7.98
C ALA A 335 -35.05 -21.75 9.04
N PRO A 336 -36.13 -21.79 9.85
CA PRO A 336 -36.26 -22.84 10.85
C PRO A 336 -36.17 -24.19 10.14
N LEU A 337 -35.28 -25.05 10.65
CA LEU A 337 -35.10 -26.40 10.15
C LEU A 337 -36.48 -27.08 10.07
N PRO A 338 -36.81 -27.75 8.95
CA PRO A 338 -38.03 -28.53 8.90
C PRO A 338 -37.98 -29.56 10.01
N THR A 339 -38.90 -29.44 10.96
CA THR A 339 -39.18 -30.46 11.95
C THR A 339 -39.63 -31.70 11.20
N ALA A 340 -38.75 -32.68 11.11
CA ALA A 340 -39.11 -34.06 10.79
C ALA A 340 -39.54 -34.77 12.08
#